data_AF-A0A3D9KY39-F1
#
_entry.id   AF-A0A3D9KY39-F1
#
_cell.length_a   1.000
_cell.length_b   1.000
_cell.length_c   1.000
_cell.angle_alpha   90.00
_cell.angle_beta   90.00
_cell.angle_gamma   90.00
#
_symmetry.space_group_name_H-M   'P 1'
#
loop_
_entity.id
_entity.type
_entity.pdbx_description
1 polymer ?
#
loop_
_entity_poly.entity_id
_entity_poly.type
_entity_poly.pdbx_seq_one_letter_code
_entity_poly.pdbx_strand_id
1 'polypeptide(L)'
;MDEIIERLENLQRLIESQGIYTKEVLNFNEACQYLELSQSHLYKLTSGGNIPHYKPNGKKLYFKRTELESWLLRNRNSTQEEIDRRAADYLIKKGRVKL
;
A
#
# COMPACT_ATOMS: atom_id res chain seq x y z
N MET A 1 -8.84 40.39 -13.88
CA MET A 1 -9.69 39.25 -14.27
C MET A 1 -8.79 38.08 -14.69
N ASP A 2 -7.68 38.36 -15.37
CA ASP A 2 -6.67 37.37 -15.81
C ASP A 2 -5.99 36.59 -14.68
N GLU A 3 -5.68 37.22 -13.54
CA GLU A 3 -5.00 36.54 -12.42
C GLU A 3 -5.86 35.44 -11.76
N ILE A 4 -7.18 35.62 -11.75
CA ILE A 4 -8.11 34.59 -11.24
C ILE A 4 -8.15 33.40 -12.20
N ILE A 5 -8.18 33.66 -13.51
CA ILE A 5 -8.18 32.61 -14.54
C ILE A 5 -6.88 31.81 -14.47
N GLU A 6 -5.73 32.48 -14.38
CA GLU A 6 -4.41 31.84 -14.26
C GLU A 6 -4.31 30.97 -13.00
N ARG A 7 -4.84 31.44 -11.87
CA ARG A 7 -4.89 30.65 -10.64
C ARG A 7 -5.81 29.43 -10.76
N LEU A 8 -6.93 29.56 -11.46
CA LEU A 8 -7.85 28.43 -11.71
C LEU A 8 -7.22 27.38 -12.63
N GLU A 9 -6.51 27.79 -13.68
CA GLU A 9 -5.79 26.87 -14.57
C GLU A 9 -4.67 26.12 -13.82
N ASN A 10 -3.95 26.80 -12.94
CA ASN A 10 -2.93 26.17 -12.10
C ASN A 10 -3.54 25.15 -11.12
N LEU A 11 -4.68 25.48 -10.49
CA LEU A 11 -5.39 24.54 -9.63
C LEU A 11 -5.91 23.33 -10.42
N GLN A 12 -6.44 23.55 -11.63
CA GLN A 12 -6.90 22.47 -12.49
C GLN A 12 -5.75 21.51 -12.85
N ARG A 13 -4.58 22.02 -13.25
CA ARG A 13 -3.40 21.19 -13.53
C ARG A 13 -2.94 20.38 -12.31
N LEU A 14 -2.98 20.99 -11.13
CA LEU A 14 -2.64 20.29 -9.88
C LEU A 14 -3.63 19.16 -9.58
N ILE A 15 -4.93 19.41 -9.76
CA ILE A 15 -5.98 18.39 -9.54
C ILE A 15 -5.90 17.27 -10.59
N GLU A 16 -5.65 17.59 -11.86
CA GLU A 16 -5.45 16.60 -12.91
C GLU A 16 -4.22 15.72 -12.63
N SER A 17 -3.13 16.31 -12.12
CA SER A 17 -1.97 15.54 -11.65
C SER A 17 -2.28 14.69 -10.40
N GLN A 18 -3.24 15.12 -9.58
CA GLN A 18 -3.74 14.34 -8.43
C GLN A 18 -4.56 13.12 -8.82
N GLY A 19 -5.15 13.06 -10.03
CA GLY A 19 -5.91 11.90 -10.50
C GLY A 19 -5.11 10.58 -10.49
N ILE A 20 -3.78 10.66 -10.56
CA ILE A 20 -2.87 9.51 -10.41
C ILE A 20 -2.86 9.02 -8.95
N TYR A 21 -2.92 9.95 -8.00
CA TYR A 21 -2.86 9.66 -6.56
C TYR A 21 -4.21 9.21 -5.98
N THR A 22 -5.33 9.40 -6.66
CA THR A 22 -6.66 8.90 -6.22
C THR A 22 -7.12 7.67 -6.99
N LYS A 23 -6.38 7.25 -8.01
CA LYS A 23 -6.74 6.10 -8.84
C LYS A 23 -6.86 4.82 -8.02
N GLU A 24 -8.04 4.20 -8.06
CA GLU A 24 -8.32 2.93 -7.36
C GLU A 24 -7.59 1.74 -8.01
N VAL A 25 -7.47 1.75 -9.34
CA VAL A 25 -6.84 0.68 -10.13
C VAL A 25 -5.57 1.18 -10.80
N LEU A 26 -4.44 0.64 -10.40
CA LEU A 26 -3.12 0.98 -10.94
C LEU A 26 -2.74 0.01 -12.07
N ASN A 27 -2.12 0.51 -13.11
CA ASN A 27 -1.40 -0.29 -14.09
C ASN A 27 0.00 -0.68 -13.55
N PHE A 28 0.74 -1.49 -14.29
CA PHE A 28 2.06 -1.97 -13.87
C PHE A 28 3.07 -0.85 -13.52
N ASN A 29 3.17 0.20 -14.32
CA ASN A 29 4.10 1.31 -14.07
C ASN A 29 3.66 2.14 -12.87
N GLU A 30 2.37 2.42 -12.76
CA GLU A 30 1.79 3.13 -11.61
C GLU A 30 2.01 2.33 -10.31
N ALA A 31 1.86 1.01 -10.34
CA ALA A 31 2.13 0.15 -9.20
C ALA A 31 3.63 0.11 -8.83
N CYS A 32 4.54 0.13 -9.82
CA CYS A 32 5.98 0.26 -9.54
C CYS A 32 6.29 1.56 -8.80
N GLN A 33 5.71 2.68 -9.25
CA GLN A 33 5.88 3.97 -8.59
C GLN A 33 5.25 4.00 -7.19
N TYR A 34 4.03 3.48 -7.06
CA TYR A 34 3.31 3.46 -5.78
C TYR A 34 3.99 2.58 -4.71
N LEU A 35 4.57 1.45 -5.11
CA LEU A 35 5.27 0.53 -4.20
C LEU A 35 6.75 0.86 -4.05
N GLU A 36 7.26 1.86 -4.77
CA GLU A 36 8.69 2.21 -4.85
C GLU A 36 9.58 1.01 -5.23
N LEU A 37 9.08 0.15 -6.14
CA LEU A 37 9.79 -1.04 -6.60
C LEU A 37 10.28 -0.88 -8.05
N SER A 38 11.41 -1.51 -8.35
CA SER A 38 11.85 -1.68 -9.73
C SER A 38 10.87 -2.57 -10.50
N GLN A 39 10.77 -2.35 -11.81
CA GLN A 39 9.93 -3.16 -12.70
C GLN A 39 10.28 -4.66 -12.61
N SER A 40 11.56 -5.00 -12.55
CA SER A 40 12.01 -6.40 -12.44
C SER A 40 11.55 -7.03 -11.12
N HIS A 41 11.58 -6.28 -10.02
CA HIS A 41 11.12 -6.76 -8.72
C HIS A 41 9.61 -6.99 -8.72
N LEU A 42 8.83 -6.03 -9.25
CA LEU A 42 7.38 -6.21 -9.35
C LEU A 42 7.00 -7.38 -10.29
N TYR A 43 7.74 -7.58 -11.38
CA TYR A 43 7.56 -8.76 -12.24
C TYR A 43 7.81 -10.06 -11.49
N LYS A 44 8.88 -10.14 -10.69
CA LYS A 44 9.17 -11.34 -9.89
C LYS A 44 8.08 -11.62 -8.85
N LEU A 45 7.52 -10.58 -8.24
CA LEU A 45 6.42 -10.71 -7.28
C LEU A 45 5.14 -11.20 -7.95
N THR A 46 4.81 -10.65 -9.12
CA THR A 46 3.58 -11.03 -9.86
C THR A 46 3.68 -12.43 -10.45
N SER A 47 4.81 -12.80 -11.07
CA SER A 47 5.00 -14.14 -11.63
C SER A 47 5.06 -15.23 -10.55
N GLY A 48 5.58 -14.91 -9.37
CA GLY A 48 5.59 -15.80 -8.21
C GLY A 48 4.28 -15.82 -7.40
N GLY A 49 3.25 -15.08 -7.80
CA GLY A 49 1.98 -15.01 -7.05
C GLY A 49 2.10 -14.37 -5.65
N ASN A 50 3.17 -13.62 -5.40
CA ASN A 50 3.49 -13.08 -4.08
C ASN A 50 2.80 -11.75 -3.76
N ILE A 51 2.20 -11.11 -4.77
CA ILE A 51 1.49 -9.83 -4.69
C ILE A 51 0.10 -9.95 -5.37
N PRO A 52 -0.98 -9.39 -4.77
CA PRO A 52 -2.30 -9.37 -5.39
C PRO A 52 -2.26 -8.59 -6.71
N HIS A 53 -2.76 -9.19 -7.78
CA HIS A 53 -2.79 -8.59 -9.10
C HIS A 53 -3.91 -9.19 -9.96
N TYR A 54 -4.31 -8.44 -10.98
CA TYR A 54 -5.37 -8.79 -11.92
C TYR A 54 -4.83 -8.82 -13.35
N LYS A 55 -5.30 -9.77 -14.15
CA LYS A 55 -4.88 -9.97 -15.54
C LYS A 55 -6.06 -10.26 -16.48
N PRO A 56 -7.05 -9.35 -16.61
CA PRO A 56 -8.32 -9.62 -17.27
C PRO A 56 -8.17 -10.10 -18.72
N ASN A 57 -7.20 -9.56 -19.46
CA ASN A 57 -6.96 -9.88 -20.87
C ASN A 57 -5.66 -10.66 -21.10
N GLY A 58 -5.07 -11.26 -20.06
CA GLY A 58 -3.87 -12.09 -20.19
C GLY A 58 -2.56 -11.39 -20.57
N LYS A 59 -2.56 -10.11 -20.95
CA LYS A 59 -1.36 -9.34 -21.33
C LYS A 59 -0.95 -8.27 -20.32
N LYS A 60 -1.89 -7.45 -19.85
CA LYS A 60 -1.63 -6.34 -18.93
C LYS A 60 -1.93 -6.73 -17.48
N LEU A 61 -1.09 -6.23 -16.58
CA LEU A 61 -1.27 -6.36 -15.13
C LEU A 61 -1.93 -5.10 -14.58
N TYR A 62 -2.88 -5.32 -13.68
CA TYR A 62 -3.59 -4.28 -12.94
C TYR A 62 -3.59 -4.61 -11.45
N PHE A 63 -3.69 -3.58 -10.62
CA PHE A 63 -3.59 -3.70 -9.18
C PHE A 63 -4.65 -2.84 -8.54
N LYS A 64 -5.36 -3.38 -7.54
CA LYS A 64 -6.27 -2.58 -6.72
C LYS A 64 -5.49 -1.95 -5.57
N ARG A 65 -5.55 -0.63 -5.43
CA ARG A 65 -4.79 0.13 -4.43
C ARG A 65 -5.00 -0.41 -3.01
N THR A 66 -6.25 -0.61 -2.60
CA THR A 66 -6.58 -1.08 -1.25
C THR A 66 -6.00 -2.47 -0.93
N GLU A 67 -5.82 -3.31 -1.95
CA GLU A 67 -5.19 -4.62 -1.79
C GLU A 67 -3.68 -4.49 -1.67
N LEU A 68 -3.06 -3.55 -2.39
CA LEU A 68 -1.65 -3.22 -2.22
C LEU A 68 -1.37 -2.68 -0.81
N GLU A 69 -2.22 -1.80 -0.29
CA GLU A 69 -2.12 -1.27 1.08
C GLU A 69 -2.21 -2.41 2.11
N SER A 70 -3.20 -3.28 1.96
CA SER A 70 -3.36 -4.46 2.82
C SER A 70 -2.14 -5.39 2.73
N TRP A 71 -1.59 -5.57 1.52
CA TRP A 71 -0.41 -6.37 1.29
C TRP A 71 0.85 -5.76 1.92
N LEU A 72 1.04 -4.45 1.87
CA LEU A 72 2.16 -3.75 2.52
C LEU A 72 2.11 -3.92 4.05
N LEU A 73 0.90 -3.90 4.62
CA LEU A 73 0.69 -3.97 6.07
C LEU A 73 0.56 -5.41 6.62
N ARG A 74 0.58 -6.43 5.76
CA ARG A 74 0.26 -7.82 6.13
C ARG A 74 1.21 -8.43 7.18
N ASN A 75 2.48 -8.05 7.16
CA ASN A 75 3.53 -8.62 8.02
C ASN A 75 3.97 -7.60 9.07
N ARG A 76 3.03 -7.16 9.90
CA ARG A 76 3.33 -6.23 11.00
C ARG A 76 4.26 -6.91 12.03
N ASN A 77 5.42 -6.32 12.25
CA ASN A 77 6.28 -6.68 13.37
C ASN A 77 5.73 -6.09 14.67
N SER A 78 5.62 -6.90 15.71
CA SER A 78 5.22 -6.41 17.04
C SER A 78 6.38 -5.65 17.68
N THR A 79 6.07 -4.60 18.45
CA THR A 79 7.10 -3.88 19.22
C THR A 79 7.55 -4.71 20.41
N GLN A 80 8.72 -4.39 20.98
CA GLN A 80 9.21 -5.05 22.18
C GLN A 80 8.21 -4.92 23.33
N GLU A 81 7.62 -3.74 23.50
CA GLU A 81 6.58 -3.50 24.52
C GLU A 81 5.34 -4.38 24.33
N GLU A 82 4.90 -4.59 23.09
CA GLU A 82 3.76 -5.48 22.80
C GLU A 82 4.10 -6.94 23.11
N ILE A 83 5.35 -7.35 22.84
CA ILE A 83 5.85 -8.69 23.16
C ILE A 83 5.91 -8.87 24.67
N ASP A 84 6.50 -7.92 25.39
CA ASP A 84 6.65 -7.94 26.85
C ASP A 84 5.29 -7.97 27.54
N ARG A 85 4.33 -7.17 27.05
CA ARG A 85 2.94 -7.18 27.54
C ARG A 85 2.28 -8.54 27.33
N ARG A 86 2.39 -9.13 26.14
CA ARG A 86 1.86 -10.48 25.86
C ARG A 86 2.49 -11.54 26.76
N ALA A 87 3.79 -11.42 27.06
CA ALA A 87 4.48 -12.32 27.97
C ALA A 87 3.97 -12.16 29.42
N ALA A 88 3.81 -10.93 29.90
CA ALA A 88 3.23 -10.63 31.22
C ALA A 88 1.80 -11.18 31.33
N ASP A 89 0.93 -10.90 30.34
CA ASP A 89 -0.45 -11.40 30.28
C ASP A 89 -0.50 -12.93 30.31
N TYR A 90 0.41 -13.60 29.59
CA TYR A 90 0.52 -15.06 29.58
C TYR A 90 0.90 -15.62 30.96
N LEU A 91 1.85 -15.00 31.67
CA LEU A 91 2.28 -15.42 33.00
C LEU A 91 1.18 -15.25 34.06
N ILE A 92 0.43 -14.14 33.99
CA ILE A 92 -0.74 -13.87 34.84
C ILE A 92 -1.81 -14.92 34.58
N LYS A 93 -2.15 -15.19 33.30
CA LYS A 93 -3.17 -16.17 32.91
C LYS A 93 -2.83 -17.60 33.36
N LYS A 94 -1.55 -17.96 33.41
CA LYS A 94 -1.10 -19.27 33.91
C LYS A 94 -0.93 -19.35 35.43
N GLY A 95 -1.28 -18.31 36.18
CA GLY A 95 -1.24 -18.30 37.65
C GLY A 95 0.16 -18.41 38.24
N ARG A 96 1.21 -18.09 37.46
CA ARG A 96 2.61 -18.20 37.89
C ARG A 96 3.11 -16.94 38.63
N VAL A 97 2.28 -15.91 38.68
CA VAL A 97 2.51 -14.68 39.43
C VAL A 97 1.16 -14.28 40.05
N LYS A 98 1.08 -14.25 41.39
CA LYS A 98 0.04 -13.53 42.12
C LYS A 98 0.60 -12.15 42.46
N LEU A 99 -0.22 -11.12 42.25
CA LEU A 99 0.04 -9.77 42.77
C LEU A 99 0.22 -9.80 44.29
#